data_AF-A0A2H1VLX5-F1
#
_entry.id   AF-A0A2H1VLX5-F1
#
_cell.length_a   1.000
_cell.length_b   1.000
_cell.length_c   1.000
_cell.angle_alpha   90.00
_cell.angle_beta   90.00
_cell.angle_gamma   90.00
#
_symmetry.space_group_name_H-M   'P 1'
#
loop_
_entity.id
_entity.type
_entity.pdbx_description
1 polymer ?
#
loop_
_entity_poly.entity_id
_entity_poly.type
_entity_poly.pdbx_seq_one_letter_code
_entity_poly.pdbx_strand_id
1 'polypeptide(L)'
;MPLFFITDTIEWVPSSGPEVGMLRHRAFVAGREGWDGSPLCVIRAFHNGEFVPGKLAIQHQAAYIPHAGREVPVHNFEVLCASSHAVRWLPGSNGQVPVGAIPAGNTHNGEPLYIGRVTHMNSVTPGKVHPSHGCCYISFNGGEVAHKSYDVLCRIVG
;
A
#
# COMPACT_ATOMS: atom_id res chain seq x y z
N MET A 1 -18.29 10.42 31.61
CA MET A 1 -17.82 10.77 30.25
C MET A 1 -16.82 9.69 29.86
N PRO A 2 -17.07 8.83 28.86
CA PRO A 2 -16.07 7.85 28.48
C PRO A 2 -14.95 8.56 27.72
N LEU A 3 -13.71 8.37 28.18
CA LEU A 3 -12.51 8.71 27.43
C LEU A 3 -12.54 7.90 26.13
N PHE A 4 -12.68 8.58 24.99
CA PHE A 4 -12.41 7.97 23.71
C PHE A 4 -10.91 7.65 23.68
N PHE A 5 -10.54 6.40 23.96
CA PHE A 5 -9.25 5.89 23.53
C PHE A 5 -9.29 5.95 22.00
N ILE A 6 -8.57 6.89 21.39
CA ILE A 6 -8.22 6.82 19.98
C ILE A 6 -7.39 5.54 19.89
N THR A 7 -7.99 4.46 19.40
CA THR A 7 -7.25 3.22 19.23
C THR A 7 -6.29 3.42 18.05
N ASP A 8 -4.99 3.20 18.29
CA ASP A 8 -3.96 3.18 17.24
C ASP A 8 -4.06 1.91 16.38
N THR A 9 -5.23 1.71 15.77
CA THR A 9 -5.50 0.52 14.97
C THR A 9 -4.79 0.61 13.63
N ILE A 10 -4.11 -0.48 13.30
CA ILE A 10 -3.58 -0.79 11.98
C ILE A 10 -4.06 -2.21 11.72
N GLU A 11 -5.00 -2.37 10.80
CA GLU A 11 -5.68 -3.63 10.54
C GLU A 11 -5.76 -3.90 9.04
N TRP A 12 -5.68 -5.17 8.67
CA TRP A 12 -5.92 -5.64 7.32
C TRP A 12 -7.31 -6.24 7.27
N VAL A 13 -8.20 -5.63 6.48
CA VAL A 13 -9.61 -6.04 6.38
C VAL A 13 -9.80 -6.75 5.05
N PRO A 14 -10.17 -8.05 5.05
CA PRO A 14 -10.51 -8.77 3.82
C PRO A 14 -11.63 -8.05 3.06
N SER A 15 -11.49 -7.97 1.74
CA SER A 15 -12.46 -7.31 0.87
C SER A 15 -12.41 -7.84 -0.55
N SER A 16 -13.49 -7.57 -1.29
CA SER A 16 -13.62 -7.79 -2.71
C SER A 16 -14.36 -6.62 -3.36
N GLY A 17 -14.31 -6.51 -4.69
CA GLY A 17 -14.80 -5.34 -5.46
C GLY A 17 -16.09 -4.65 -4.95
N PRO A 18 -17.21 -5.37 -4.72
CA PRO A 18 -18.46 -4.77 -4.27
C PRO A 18 -18.40 -4.19 -2.84
N GLU A 19 -17.58 -4.76 -1.97
CA GLU A 19 -17.54 -4.45 -0.54
C GLU A 19 -16.66 -3.23 -0.21
N VAL A 20 -15.80 -2.81 -1.15
CA VAL A 20 -14.90 -1.66 -1.01
C VAL A 20 -15.64 -0.38 -0.62
N GLY A 21 -16.87 -0.20 -1.12
CA GLY A 21 -17.69 0.97 -0.80
C GLY A 21 -17.95 1.14 0.70
N MET A 22 -18.03 0.04 1.44
CA MET A 22 -18.28 0.04 2.89
C MET A 22 -17.06 0.44 3.72
N LEU A 23 -15.85 0.28 3.16
CA LEU A 23 -14.59 0.57 3.84
C LEU A 23 -14.09 1.99 3.62
N ARG A 24 -14.78 2.82 2.83
CA ARG A 24 -14.34 4.19 2.45
C ARG A 24 -13.97 5.09 3.63
N HIS A 25 -14.61 4.91 4.79
CA HIS A 25 -14.35 5.72 5.99
C HIS A 25 -13.26 5.16 6.91
N ARG A 26 -12.77 3.94 6.64
CA ARG A 26 -11.75 3.25 7.44
C ARG A 26 -10.45 3.01 6.66
N ALA A 27 -10.55 2.88 5.34
CA ALA A 27 -9.42 2.63 4.46
C ALA A 27 -8.40 3.76 4.53
N PHE A 28 -7.14 3.41 4.68
CA PHE A 28 -6.05 4.38 4.72
C PHE A 28 -5.78 4.91 3.30
N VAL A 29 -6.07 6.19 3.07
CA VAL A 29 -5.75 6.89 1.82
C VAL A 29 -4.25 7.16 1.79
N ALA A 30 -3.55 6.48 0.89
CA ALA A 30 -2.09 6.54 0.78
C ALA A 30 -1.61 7.45 -0.36
N GLY A 31 -2.52 7.85 -1.23
CA GLY A 31 -2.21 8.69 -2.37
C GLY A 31 -3.44 9.06 -3.18
N ARG A 32 -3.21 9.43 -4.44
CA ARG A 32 -4.25 9.92 -5.35
C ARG A 32 -3.87 9.65 -6.79
N GLU A 33 -4.86 9.44 -7.63
CA GLU A 33 -4.71 9.38 -9.08
C GLU A 33 -4.20 10.73 -9.64
N GLY A 34 -3.43 10.66 -10.71
CA GLY A 34 -2.84 11.86 -11.33
C GLY A 34 -3.79 12.64 -12.24
N TRP A 35 -4.85 11.98 -12.74
CA TRP A 35 -5.70 12.53 -13.79
C TRP A 35 -7.03 13.11 -13.27
N ASP A 36 -7.61 12.55 -12.20
CA ASP A 36 -8.83 13.08 -11.55
C ASP A 36 -8.64 13.39 -10.06
N GLY A 37 -7.46 13.08 -9.48
CA GLY A 37 -7.20 13.27 -8.06
C GLY A 37 -7.94 12.30 -7.14
N SER A 38 -8.63 11.29 -7.68
CA SER A 38 -9.39 10.31 -6.88
C SER A 38 -8.47 9.51 -5.93
N PRO A 39 -8.96 9.09 -4.75
CA PRO A 39 -8.10 8.50 -3.72
C PRO A 39 -7.58 7.11 -4.08
N LEU A 40 -6.31 6.87 -3.76
CA LEU A 40 -5.67 5.57 -3.81
C LEU A 40 -5.41 5.04 -2.39
N CYS A 41 -5.81 3.80 -2.14
CA CYS A 41 -5.61 3.12 -0.86
C CYS A 41 -4.62 1.96 -0.97
N VAL A 42 -4.04 1.58 0.16
CA VAL A 42 -3.15 0.42 0.26
C VAL A 42 -3.98 -0.86 0.33
N ILE A 43 -3.58 -1.82 -0.48
CA ILE A 43 -4.02 -3.21 -0.36
C ILE A 43 -2.83 -4.14 -0.23
N ARG A 44 -3.09 -5.39 0.16
CA ARG A 44 -2.23 -6.53 -0.14
C ARG A 44 -3.07 -7.67 -0.71
N ALA A 45 -2.48 -8.45 -1.61
CA ALA A 45 -3.13 -9.61 -2.19
C ALA A 45 -2.17 -10.80 -2.25
N PHE A 46 -2.71 -12.01 -2.09
CA PHE A 46 -1.93 -13.22 -2.29
C PHE A 46 -1.83 -13.55 -3.78
N HIS A 47 -0.61 -13.68 -4.30
CA HIS A 47 -0.34 -13.97 -5.71
C HIS A 47 0.92 -14.82 -5.83
N ASN A 48 0.81 -15.98 -6.50
CA ASN A 48 1.93 -16.89 -6.77
C ASN A 48 2.80 -17.27 -5.54
N GLY A 49 2.18 -17.47 -4.37
CA GLY A 49 2.90 -17.83 -3.15
C GLY A 49 3.40 -16.64 -2.32
N GLU A 50 3.14 -15.40 -2.77
CA GLU A 50 3.58 -14.17 -2.13
C GLU A 50 2.39 -13.34 -1.66
N PHE A 51 2.54 -12.63 -0.54
CA PHE A 51 1.65 -11.51 -0.22
C PHE A 51 2.28 -10.23 -0.76
N VAL A 52 1.57 -9.55 -1.67
CA VAL A 52 2.12 -8.42 -2.42
C VAL A 52 1.31 -7.16 -2.11
N PRO A 53 1.91 -6.10 -1.56
CA PRO A 53 1.24 -4.82 -1.38
C PRO A 53 1.08 -4.06 -2.70
N GLY A 54 -0.02 -3.33 -2.83
CA GLY A 54 -0.40 -2.63 -4.05
C GLY A 54 -1.38 -1.48 -3.80
N LYS A 55 -2.15 -1.13 -4.84
CA LYS A 55 -3.09 0.00 -4.83
C LYS A 55 -4.53 -0.43 -5.08
N LEU A 56 -5.46 0.29 -4.48
CA LEU A 56 -6.88 0.26 -4.78
C LEU A 56 -7.34 1.65 -5.17
N ALA A 57 -7.81 1.79 -6.41
CA ALA A 57 -8.54 2.96 -6.88
C ALA A 57 -10.00 2.83 -6.44
N ILE A 58 -10.32 3.39 -5.27
CA ILE A 58 -11.63 3.21 -4.61
C ILE A 58 -12.79 3.69 -5.48
N GLN A 59 -12.61 4.82 -6.16
CA GLN A 59 -13.65 5.39 -7.03
C GLN A 59 -13.91 4.52 -8.26
N HIS A 60 -12.85 3.92 -8.81
CA HIS A 60 -12.89 3.09 -10.02
C HIS A 60 -13.10 1.60 -9.72
N GLN A 61 -13.18 1.22 -8.44
CA GLN A 61 -13.30 -0.15 -7.93
C GLN A 61 -12.28 -1.12 -8.54
N ALA A 62 -11.06 -0.65 -8.78
CA ALA A 62 -10.00 -1.41 -9.42
C ALA A 62 -8.79 -1.55 -8.47
N ALA A 63 -8.36 -2.79 -8.28
CA ALA A 63 -7.26 -3.15 -7.39
C ALA A 63 -6.14 -3.82 -8.18
N TYR A 64 -4.90 -3.44 -7.87
CA TYR A 64 -3.71 -3.90 -8.57
C TYR A 64 -2.54 -4.13 -7.64
N ILE A 65 -1.73 -5.13 -7.96
CA ILE A 65 -0.41 -5.35 -7.37
C ILE A 65 0.70 -5.26 -8.43
N PRO A 66 1.88 -4.73 -8.10
CA PRO A 66 3.06 -4.80 -8.95
C PRO A 66 3.69 -6.19 -8.80
N HIS A 67 3.79 -6.97 -9.88
CA HIS A 67 4.42 -8.28 -9.83
C HIS A 67 4.95 -8.74 -11.20
N ALA A 68 6.22 -9.18 -11.23
CA ALA A 68 6.90 -9.76 -12.39
C ALA A 68 6.78 -8.91 -13.66
N GLY A 69 7.06 -7.60 -13.53
CA GLY A 69 7.05 -6.65 -14.64
C GLY A 69 5.65 -6.12 -15.01
N ARG A 70 4.58 -6.56 -14.35
CA ARG A 70 3.20 -6.22 -14.71
C ARG A 70 2.42 -5.56 -13.57
N GLU A 71 1.44 -4.76 -13.96
CA GLU A 71 0.31 -4.37 -13.11
C GLU A 71 -0.73 -5.51 -13.15
N VAL A 72 -0.81 -6.30 -12.08
CA VAL A 72 -1.69 -7.47 -12.02
C VAL A 72 -3.02 -7.08 -11.35
N PRO A 73 -4.17 -7.23 -12.03
CA PRO A 73 -5.47 -7.00 -11.41
C PRO A 73 -5.76 -8.08 -10.36
N VAL A 74 -6.34 -7.68 -9.22
CA VAL A 74 -6.72 -8.59 -8.13
C VAL A 74 -8.14 -8.33 -7.67
N HIS A 75 -8.87 -9.40 -7.33
CA HIS A 75 -10.28 -9.32 -6.92
C HIS A 75 -10.52 -9.69 -5.46
N ASN A 76 -9.61 -10.47 -4.86
CA ASN A 76 -9.59 -10.80 -3.44
C ASN A 76 -8.32 -10.20 -2.84
N PHE A 77 -8.48 -9.34 -1.85
CA PHE A 77 -7.38 -8.62 -1.23
C PHE A 77 -7.77 -8.20 0.19
N GLU A 78 -6.80 -7.69 0.93
CA GLU A 78 -7.05 -7.00 2.19
C GLU A 78 -6.75 -5.52 2.01
N VAL A 79 -7.64 -4.67 2.52
CA VAL A 79 -7.45 -3.22 2.55
C VAL A 79 -6.83 -2.84 3.89
N LEU A 80 -5.80 -1.99 3.86
CA LEU A 80 -5.25 -1.41 5.08
C LEU A 80 -6.24 -0.38 5.65
N CYS A 81 -6.76 -0.63 6.84
CA CYS A 81 -7.46 0.37 7.62
C CYS A 81 -6.55 0.84 8.76
N ALA A 82 -6.32 2.14 8.85
CA ALA A 82 -5.44 2.71 9.85
C ALA A 82 -5.87 4.12 10.24
N SER A 83 -5.76 4.42 11.55
CA SER A 83 -5.87 5.81 12.02
C SER A 83 -4.69 6.63 11.48
N SER A 84 -4.95 7.85 11.03
CA SER A 84 -3.89 8.78 10.62
C SER A 84 -2.93 9.14 11.75
N HIS A 85 -3.33 8.93 13.01
CA HIS A 85 -2.47 9.13 14.19
C HIS A 85 -1.56 7.93 14.49
N ALA A 86 -1.83 6.76 13.89
CA ALA A 86 -1.07 5.54 14.12
C ALA A 86 0.10 5.36 13.14
N VAL A 87 0.10 6.09 12.01
CA VAL A 87 1.05 5.91 10.92
C VAL A 87 1.59 7.22 10.37
N ARG A 88 2.81 7.18 9.85
CA ARG A 88 3.48 8.29 9.19
C ARG A 88 4.26 7.82 7.97
N TRP A 89 4.47 8.72 7.03
CA TRP A 89 5.36 8.50 5.89
C TRP A 89 6.76 9.00 6.23
N LEU A 90 7.77 8.16 6.03
CA LEU A 90 9.18 8.50 6.20
C LEU A 90 9.95 8.23 4.91
N PRO A 91 10.96 9.05 4.57
CA PRO A 91 11.72 8.85 3.34
C PRO A 91 12.53 7.55 3.40
N GLY A 92 12.61 6.86 2.26
CA GLY A 92 13.42 5.66 2.04
C GLY A 92 14.06 5.67 0.65
N SER A 93 15.12 4.89 0.48
CA SER A 93 15.75 4.71 -0.83
C SER A 93 16.55 3.42 -0.91
N ASN A 94 16.79 2.95 -2.13
CA ASN A 94 17.70 1.82 -2.42
C ASN A 94 17.43 0.57 -1.56
N GLY A 95 16.16 0.24 -1.31
CA GLY A 95 15.73 -0.91 -0.50
C GLY A 95 15.69 -0.64 1.00
N GLN A 96 16.22 0.49 1.47
CA GLN A 96 16.19 0.85 2.87
C GLN A 96 14.77 1.16 3.33
N VAL A 97 14.44 0.70 4.54
CA VAL A 97 13.18 0.95 5.23
C VAL A 97 13.48 1.50 6.63
N PRO A 98 12.84 2.62 7.04
CA PRO A 98 13.06 3.19 8.37
C PRO A 98 12.56 2.30 9.50
N VAL A 99 13.04 2.57 10.73
CA VAL A 99 12.50 1.95 11.95
C VAL A 99 11.00 2.20 12.04
N GLY A 100 10.25 1.13 12.35
CA GLY A 100 8.79 1.16 12.42
C GLY A 100 8.09 0.97 11.08
N ALA A 101 8.80 0.70 9.97
CA ALA A 101 8.19 0.31 8.71
C ALA A 101 7.22 -0.87 8.89
N ILE A 102 6.03 -0.75 8.30
CA ILE A 102 4.96 -1.74 8.45
C ILE A 102 5.14 -2.83 7.38
N PRO A 103 5.39 -4.09 7.76
CA PRO A 103 5.37 -5.20 6.81
C PRO A 103 3.96 -5.39 6.25
N ALA A 104 3.85 -5.53 4.94
CA ALA A 104 2.58 -5.67 4.24
C ALA A 104 2.51 -6.88 3.31
N GLY A 105 3.53 -7.73 3.38
CA GLY A 105 3.61 -8.93 2.61
C GLY A 105 4.97 -9.58 2.73
N ASN A 106 5.17 -10.63 1.96
CA ASN A 106 6.42 -11.37 1.90
C ASN A 106 6.54 -12.07 0.55
N THR A 107 7.77 -12.22 0.09
CA THR A 107 8.11 -13.05 -1.06
C THR A 107 7.92 -14.54 -0.72
N HIS A 108 8.05 -15.39 -1.74
CA HIS A 108 7.98 -16.86 -1.57
C HIS A 108 9.07 -17.43 -0.65
N ASN A 109 10.20 -16.73 -0.50
CA ASN A 109 11.30 -17.14 0.39
C ASN A 109 11.21 -16.49 1.78
N GLY A 110 10.15 -15.74 2.06
CA GLY A 110 9.90 -15.11 3.36
C GLY A 110 10.55 -13.74 3.55
N GLU A 111 11.19 -13.16 2.52
CA GLU A 111 11.66 -11.77 2.59
C GLU A 111 10.46 -10.83 2.80
N PRO A 112 10.48 -9.96 3.82
CA PRO A 112 9.39 -9.03 4.06
C PRO A 112 9.31 -7.96 2.97
N LEU A 113 8.08 -7.66 2.56
CA LEU A 113 7.74 -6.56 1.67
C LEU A 113 7.05 -5.46 2.47
N TYR A 114 7.35 -4.20 2.14
CA TYR A 114 6.84 -3.04 2.87
C TYR A 114 6.02 -2.12 1.98
N ILE A 115 5.22 -1.26 2.61
CA ILE A 115 4.40 -0.28 1.92
C ILE A 115 5.27 0.90 1.55
N GLY A 116 5.43 1.12 0.25
CA GLY A 116 6.02 2.33 -0.29
C GLY A 116 4.97 3.20 -0.98
N ARG A 117 5.29 4.47 -1.21
CA ARG A 117 4.62 5.29 -2.22
C ARG A 117 5.60 6.15 -2.97
N VAL A 118 5.25 6.50 -4.21
CA VAL A 118 6.05 7.36 -5.07
C VAL A 118 5.17 8.38 -5.77
N THR A 119 5.75 9.52 -6.12
CA THR A 119 5.11 10.45 -7.08
C THR A 119 5.52 10.03 -8.49
N HIS A 120 4.55 9.69 -9.33
CA HIS A 120 4.78 9.30 -10.73
C HIS A 120 3.66 9.86 -11.61
N MET A 121 4.02 10.66 -12.62
CA MET A 121 3.06 11.28 -13.55
C MET A 121 1.86 11.95 -12.85
N ASN A 122 2.14 12.86 -11.91
CA ASN A 122 1.16 13.56 -11.05
C ASN A 122 0.36 12.69 -10.07
N SER A 123 0.46 11.36 -10.17
CA SER A 123 -0.12 10.42 -9.21
C SER A 123 0.81 10.27 -8.00
N VAL A 124 0.22 10.10 -6.81
CA VAL A 124 0.93 9.56 -5.64
C VAL A 124 0.45 8.13 -5.49
N THR A 125 1.28 7.16 -5.85
CA THR A 125 0.86 5.76 -5.99
C THR A 125 1.50 4.90 -4.90
N PRO A 126 0.72 4.18 -4.08
CA PRO A 126 1.25 3.18 -3.17
C PRO A 126 1.68 1.91 -3.90
N GLY A 127 2.65 1.19 -3.35
CA GLY A 127 3.19 -0.04 -3.89
C GLY A 127 4.09 -0.79 -2.91
N LYS A 128 5.03 -1.55 -3.46
CA LYS A 128 5.86 -2.55 -2.76
C LYS A 128 7.30 -2.07 -2.66
N VAL A 129 7.81 -1.82 -1.47
CA VAL A 129 9.26 -1.77 -1.24
C VAL A 129 9.78 -3.19 -1.12
N HIS A 130 10.77 -3.51 -1.94
CA HIS A 130 11.46 -4.80 -1.94
C HIS A 130 12.93 -4.56 -1.56
N PRO A 131 13.31 -4.84 -0.31
CA PRO A 131 14.64 -4.50 0.21
C PRO A 131 15.78 -5.07 -0.63
N SER A 132 15.77 -6.37 -0.96
CA SER A 132 16.84 -7.01 -1.73
C SER A 132 16.93 -6.55 -3.19
N HIS A 133 15.81 -6.14 -3.81
CA HIS A 133 15.81 -5.50 -5.13
C HIS A 133 16.23 -4.02 -5.08
N GLY A 134 16.32 -3.46 -3.87
CA GLY A 134 16.78 -2.11 -3.67
C GLY A 134 15.83 -1.04 -4.24
N CYS A 135 14.51 -1.27 -4.28
CA CYS A 135 13.57 -0.31 -4.86
C CYS A 135 12.13 -0.44 -4.33
N CYS A 136 11.32 0.57 -4.62
CA CYS A 136 9.86 0.50 -4.55
C CYS A 136 9.29 0.28 -5.95
N TYR A 137 8.39 -0.69 -6.08
CA TYR A 137 7.63 -0.96 -7.28
C TYR A 137 6.20 -0.45 -7.14
N ILE A 138 5.70 0.22 -8.18
CA ILE A 138 4.27 0.58 -8.28
C ILE A 138 3.61 -0.04 -9.49
N SER A 139 2.30 -0.28 -9.36
CA SER A 139 1.40 -0.59 -10.46
C SER A 139 1.06 0.69 -11.24
N PHE A 140 1.43 0.77 -12.51
CA PHE A 140 1.09 1.93 -13.34
C PHE A 140 1.02 1.57 -14.83
N ASN A 141 -0.10 1.92 -15.47
CA ASN A 141 -0.33 1.78 -16.92
C ASN A 141 0.03 0.40 -17.49
N GLY A 142 -0.39 -0.67 -16.80
CA GLY A 142 -0.12 -2.07 -17.19
C GLY A 142 1.22 -2.63 -16.70
N GLY A 143 2.12 -1.80 -16.17
CA GLY A 143 3.47 -2.19 -15.78
C GLY A 143 3.74 -2.19 -14.27
N GLU A 144 4.80 -2.92 -13.90
CA GLU A 144 5.49 -2.77 -12.61
C GLU A 144 6.66 -1.78 -12.79
N VAL A 145 6.54 -0.59 -12.22
CA VAL A 145 7.52 0.50 -12.40
C VAL A 145 8.38 0.66 -11.15
N ALA A 146 9.70 0.55 -11.31
CA ALA A 146 10.67 0.62 -10.22
C ALA A 146 11.13 2.07 -9.92
N HIS A 147 11.27 2.39 -8.64
CA HIS A 147 11.77 3.67 -8.13
C HIS A 147 12.80 3.45 -7.02
N LYS A 148 13.93 4.15 -7.10
CA LYS A 148 15.00 4.07 -6.08
C LYS A 148 14.78 5.00 -4.88
N SER A 149 13.89 5.98 -4.98
CA SER A 149 13.51 6.89 -3.90
C SER A 149 12.00 6.87 -3.71
N TYR A 150 11.55 6.82 -2.47
CA TYR A 150 10.14 6.59 -2.11
C TYR A 150 9.90 7.03 -0.66
N ASP A 151 8.62 7.17 -0.28
CA ASP A 151 8.24 7.21 1.13
C ASP A 151 7.82 5.80 1.58
N VAL A 152 8.13 5.44 2.82
CA VAL A 152 7.76 4.19 3.48
C VAL A 152 6.71 4.47 4.55
N LEU A 153 5.64 3.67 4.61
CA LEU A 153 4.65 3.78 5.66
C LEU A 153 5.18 3.11 6.94
N CYS A 154 5.28 3.91 8.00
CA CYS A 154 5.81 3.49 9.29
C CYS A 154 4.76 3.70 10.38
N ARG A 155 4.77 2.84 11.40
CA ARG A 155 4.05 3.07 12.65
C ARG A 155 4.64 4.29 13.35
N ILE A 156 3.78 5.13 13.91
CA ILE A 156 4.19 6.16 14.86
C ILE A 156 4.49 5.43 16.18
N VAL A 157 5.74 5.47 16.61
CA VAL A 157 6.16 4.97 17.92
C VAL A 157 6.17 6.18 18.85
N GLY A 158 5.32 6.15 19.87
CA GLY A 158 5.28 7.14 20.95
C GLY A 158 6.39 6.93 21.97
#